data_AF-A0A2D0LDB6-F1
#
_entry.id   AF-A0A2D0LDB6-F1
#
_cell.length_a   1.000
_cell.length_b   1.000
_cell.length_c   1.000
_cell.angle_alpha   90.00
_cell.angle_beta   90.00
_cell.angle_gamma   90.00
#
_symmetry.space_group_name_H-M   'P 1'
#
loop_
_entity.id
_entity.type
_entity.pdbx_description
1 polymer ?
#
loop_
_entity_poly.entity_id
_entity_poly.type
_entity_poly.pdbx_seq_one_letter_code
_entity_poly.pdbx_strand_id
1 'polypeptide(L)'
;MLYTNNPIIKHKVGLLNLAEELGNVSKACKVMGVRRIYQQTFVDTYSKMAHCKLYTSKTPITAADLLNDRVLPFYQSQQLPMLRILTDRGTEFCGRVEHHDYQLYLAINDIDHTKTKAMSPQTNGICERFHKTILQEFYQITFPKKLYSDLESLQADLDNWLWHYNNERTHQGKMCCGRTPMETLLDGKRLWAEKNLNQI
;
A
#
# COMPACT_ATOMS: atom_id res chain seq x y z
N MET A 1 -40.05 -0.84 -3.28
CA MET A 1 -39.12 -1.98 -3.14
C MET A 1 -38.65 -2.37 -4.53
N LEU A 2 -37.41 -2.01 -4.91
CA LEU A 2 -36.86 -2.36 -6.23
C LEU A 2 -36.38 -3.82 -6.15
N TYR A 3 -37.23 -4.75 -6.57
CA TYR A 3 -36.84 -6.15 -6.71
C TYR A 3 -36.06 -6.32 -8.01
N THR A 4 -34.80 -6.68 -7.87
CA THR A 4 -33.91 -6.98 -9.00
C THR A 4 -33.19 -8.28 -8.70
N ASN A 5 -33.23 -9.19 -9.67
CA ASN A 5 -32.58 -10.50 -9.60
C ASN A 5 -31.06 -10.42 -9.82
N ASN A 6 -30.51 -9.22 -9.97
CA ASN A 6 -29.07 -9.03 -10.07
C ASN A 6 -28.43 -9.15 -8.67
N PRO A 7 -27.55 -10.15 -8.42
CA PRO A 7 -26.98 -10.41 -7.10
C PRO A 7 -26.25 -9.19 -6.52
N ILE A 8 -25.61 -8.40 -7.41
CA ILE A 8 -24.85 -7.20 -7.04
C ILE A 8 -25.79 -6.11 -6.52
N ILE A 9 -26.96 -5.96 -7.15
CA ILE A 9 -27.93 -4.94 -6.75
C ILE A 9 -28.62 -5.33 -5.44
N LYS A 10 -28.98 -6.61 -5.28
CA LYS A 10 -29.55 -7.12 -4.02
C LYS A 10 -28.62 -6.92 -2.83
N HIS A 11 -27.31 -7.10 -3.02
CA HIS A 11 -26.31 -6.91 -1.98
C HIS A 11 -26.06 -5.44 -1.64
N LYS A 12 -25.93 -4.56 -2.64
CA LYS A 12 -25.82 -3.10 -2.41
C LYS A 12 -27.05 -2.55 -1.69
N VAL A 13 -28.24 -3.03 -2.07
CA VAL A 13 -29.49 -2.70 -1.38
C VAL A 13 -29.49 -3.27 0.04
N GLY A 14 -28.97 -4.49 0.26
CA GLY A 14 -28.85 -5.09 1.59
C GLY A 14 -27.95 -4.31 2.56
N LEU A 15 -26.76 -3.89 2.13
CA LEU A 15 -25.85 -3.09 2.95
C LEU A 15 -26.44 -1.71 3.26
N LEU A 16 -27.05 -1.05 2.27
CA LEU A 16 -27.65 0.27 2.45
C LEU A 16 -28.86 0.21 3.38
N ASN A 17 -29.74 -0.78 3.21
CA ASN A 17 -30.90 -0.98 4.08
C ASN A 17 -30.46 -1.28 5.53
N LEU A 18 -29.45 -2.13 5.71
CA LEU A 18 -28.92 -2.43 7.04
C LEU A 18 -28.19 -1.22 7.66
N ALA A 19 -27.53 -0.41 6.85
CA ALA A 19 -26.89 0.82 7.30
C ALA A 19 -27.91 1.88 7.73
N GLU A 20 -29.05 1.95 7.05
CA GLU A 20 -30.19 2.80 7.41
C GLU A 20 -30.85 2.32 8.70
N GLU A 21 -31.13 1.02 8.83
CA GLU A 21 -31.70 0.39 10.03
C GLU A 21 -30.81 0.57 11.26
N LEU A 22 -29.49 0.43 11.11
CA LEU A 22 -28.52 0.59 12.19
C LEU A 22 -28.04 2.04 12.36
N GLY A 23 -28.50 2.97 11.53
CA GLY A 23 -28.09 4.38 11.48
C GLY A 23 -26.59 4.59 11.26
N ASN A 24 -25.86 3.57 10.79
CA ASN A 24 -24.40 3.61 10.67
C ASN A 24 -23.87 2.52 9.71
N VAL A 25 -23.23 2.96 8.62
CA VAL A 25 -22.62 2.09 7.61
C VAL A 25 -21.56 1.17 8.20
N SER A 26 -20.78 1.63 9.18
CA SER A 26 -19.73 0.83 9.82
C SER A 26 -20.30 -0.28 10.70
N LYS A 27 -21.46 -0.06 11.35
CA LYS A 27 -22.18 -1.12 12.08
C LYS A 27 -22.77 -2.16 11.12
N ALA A 28 -23.36 -1.72 10.01
CA ALA A 28 -23.87 -2.62 8.98
C ALA A 28 -22.77 -3.48 8.35
N CYS A 29 -21.63 -2.87 8.02
CA CYS A 29 -20.43 -3.59 7.60
C CYS A 29 -20.04 -4.67 8.63
N LYS A 30 -20.00 -4.32 9.92
CA LYS A 30 -19.64 -5.26 10.99
C LYS A 30 -20.61 -6.44 11.14
N VAL A 31 -21.92 -6.19 11.01
CA VAL A 31 -22.97 -7.22 11.04
C VAL A 31 -22.93 -8.11 9.79
N MET A 32 -22.56 -7.54 8.64
CA MET A 32 -22.32 -8.28 7.39
C MET A 32 -20.94 -8.95 7.32
N GLY A 33 -20.15 -8.95 8.39
CA GLY A 33 -18.83 -9.58 8.44
C GLY A 33 -17.69 -8.75 7.81
N VAL A 34 -17.98 -7.55 7.29
CA VAL A 34 -16.98 -6.61 6.77
C VAL A 34 -16.29 -5.90 7.95
N ARG A 35 -15.17 -6.47 8.41
CA ARG A 35 -14.27 -5.82 9.37
C ARG A 35 -13.51 -4.66 8.71
N ARG A 36 -13.03 -3.71 9.51
CA ARG A 36 -12.16 -2.63 9.00
C ARG A 36 -10.83 -3.24 8.56
N ILE A 37 -10.52 -3.12 7.28
CA ILE A 37 -9.26 -3.58 6.69
C ILE A 37 -8.33 -2.37 6.59
N TYR A 38 -7.07 -2.59 6.94
CA TYR A 38 -6.00 -1.60 6.85
C TYR A 38 -4.99 -2.06 5.80
N GLN A 39 -4.59 -1.15 4.93
CA GLN A 39 -3.51 -1.38 3.97
C GLN A 39 -2.27 -0.64 4.46
N GLN A 40 -1.16 -1.36 4.62
CA GLN A 40 0.14 -0.72 4.65
C GLN A 40 0.67 -0.60 3.23
N THR A 41 1.34 0.51 2.94
CA THR A 41 1.83 0.84 1.61
C THR A 41 3.27 1.34 1.69
N PHE A 42 4.10 0.83 0.80
CA PHE A 42 5.41 1.36 0.48
C PHE A 42 5.42 1.78 -0.98
N VAL A 43 5.98 2.95 -1.29
CA VAL A 43 6.18 3.40 -2.67
C VAL A 43 7.58 3.95 -2.82
N ASP A 44 8.31 3.44 -3.81
CA ASP A 44 9.60 3.97 -4.22
C ASP A 44 9.44 5.37 -4.81
N THR A 45 10.14 6.34 -4.23
CA THR A 45 10.00 7.74 -4.65
C THR A 45 10.61 8.01 -6.02
N TYR A 46 11.55 7.19 -6.49
CA TYR A 46 12.14 7.29 -7.82
C TYR A 46 11.31 6.49 -8.83
N SER A 47 11.30 5.16 -8.71
CA SER A 47 10.74 4.23 -9.70
C SER A 47 9.22 4.10 -9.66
N LYS A 48 8.58 4.49 -8.55
CA LYS A 48 7.16 4.25 -8.26
C LYS A 48 6.80 2.79 -8.02
N MET A 49 7.78 1.91 -7.82
CA MET A 49 7.51 0.55 -7.36
C MET A 49 6.68 0.59 -6.08
N ALA A 50 5.55 -0.11 -6.08
CA ALA A 50 4.62 -0.11 -4.96
C ALA A 50 4.49 -1.51 -4.36
N HIS A 51 4.45 -1.57 -3.03
CA HIS A 51 4.16 -2.78 -2.27
C HIS A 51 3.02 -2.47 -1.31
N CYS A 52 2.06 -3.38 -1.20
CA CYS A 52 1.00 -3.29 -0.19
C CYS A 52 0.78 -4.62 0.49
N LYS A 53 0.31 -4.56 1.74
CA LYS A 53 -0.17 -5.71 2.49
C LYS A 53 -1.33 -5.31 3.38
N LEU A 54 -2.32 -6.18 3.47
CA LEU A 54 -3.56 -5.98 4.19
C LEU A 54 -3.47 -6.56 5.60
N TYR A 55 -4.11 -5.86 6.53
CA TYR A 55 -4.13 -6.21 7.94
C TYR A 55 -5.50 -5.91 8.54
N THR A 56 -5.81 -6.57 9.65
CA THR A 56 -7.00 -6.27 10.47
C THR A 56 -6.76 -5.19 11.51
N SER A 57 -5.52 -4.72 11.68
CA SER A 57 -5.13 -3.71 12.66
C SER A 57 -4.07 -2.76 12.12
N LYS A 58 -4.08 -1.53 12.65
CA LYS A 58 -3.10 -0.49 12.36
C LYS A 58 -2.15 -0.32 13.55
N THR A 59 -1.03 -1.04 13.54
CA THR A 59 -0.06 -1.09 14.64
C THR A 59 1.37 -1.00 14.12
N PRO A 60 2.37 -0.64 14.96
CA PRO A 60 3.76 -0.58 14.53
C PRO A 60 4.29 -1.89 13.93
N ILE A 61 3.90 -3.02 14.50
CA ILE A 61 4.30 -4.34 14.00
C ILE A 61 3.83 -4.62 12.58
N THR A 62 2.65 -4.13 12.15
CA THR A 62 2.18 -4.34 10.77
C THR A 62 2.93 -3.48 9.76
N ALA A 63 3.43 -2.31 10.19
CA ALA A 63 4.32 -1.50 9.35
C ALA A 63 5.68 -2.19 9.17
N ALA A 64 6.22 -2.80 10.22
CA ALA A 64 7.48 -3.56 10.16
C ALA A 64 7.32 -4.83 9.32
N ASP A 65 6.22 -5.55 9.49
CA ASP A 65 5.90 -6.77 8.74
C ASP A 65 5.84 -6.52 7.22
N LEU A 66 5.25 -5.40 6.78
CA LEU A 66 5.25 -5.05 5.35
C LEU A 66 6.69 -4.98 4.80
N LEU A 67 7.60 -4.36 5.56
CA LEU A 67 8.98 -4.22 5.13
C LEU A 67 9.66 -5.59 5.07
N ASN A 68 9.49 -6.40 6.11
CA ASN A 68 10.07 -7.72 6.24
C ASN A 68 9.60 -8.71 5.17
N ASP A 69 8.30 -8.74 4.92
CA ASP A 69 7.67 -9.75 4.07
C ASP A 69 7.72 -9.38 2.59
N ARG A 70 7.57 -8.09 2.25
CA ARG A 70 7.36 -7.67 0.85
C ARG A 70 8.44 -6.74 0.30
N VAL A 71 8.95 -5.81 1.10
CA VAL A 71 9.82 -4.74 0.59
C VAL A 71 11.28 -5.17 0.58
N LEU A 72 11.87 -5.45 1.75
CA LEU A 72 13.30 -5.75 1.85
C LEU A 72 13.72 -6.97 1.02
N PRO A 73 12.98 -8.11 1.01
CA PRO A 73 13.34 -9.23 0.17
C PRO A 73 13.37 -8.89 -1.32
N PHE A 74 12.45 -8.05 -1.80
CA PHE A 74 12.41 -7.61 -3.19
C PHE A 74 13.62 -6.75 -3.54
N TYR A 75 13.92 -5.72 -2.75
CA TYR A 75 15.08 -4.86 -3.03
C TYR A 75 16.41 -5.61 -2.88
N GLN A 76 16.50 -6.55 -1.94
CA GLN A 76 17.64 -7.46 -1.81
C GLN A 76 17.79 -8.35 -3.05
N SER A 77 16.71 -8.90 -3.60
CA SER A 77 16.77 -9.70 -4.84
C SER A 77 17.20 -8.83 -6.03
N GLN A 78 16.90 -7.53 -5.99
CA GLN A 78 17.39 -6.55 -6.95
C GLN A 78 18.79 -6.03 -6.63
N GLN A 79 19.48 -6.51 -5.58
CA GLN A 79 20.80 -6.05 -5.16
C GLN A 79 20.85 -4.53 -4.91
N LEU A 80 19.76 -3.97 -4.37
CA LEU A 80 19.65 -2.56 -4.03
C LEU A 80 19.51 -2.42 -2.50
N PRO A 81 20.40 -1.67 -1.83
CA PRO A 81 20.29 -1.44 -0.40
C PRO A 81 19.18 -0.44 -0.07
N MET A 82 18.45 -0.69 1.02
CA MET A 82 17.45 0.24 1.56
C MET A 82 18.11 1.17 2.58
N LEU A 83 18.49 2.37 2.16
CA LEU A 83 19.24 3.28 3.04
C LEU A 83 18.34 4.09 3.98
N ARG A 84 17.14 4.45 3.51
CA ARG A 84 16.29 5.42 4.21
C ARG A 84 14.83 5.26 3.84
N ILE A 85 13.98 5.36 4.84
CA ILE A 85 12.52 5.40 4.67
C ILE A 85 11.97 6.72 5.18
N LEU A 86 11.05 7.30 4.40
CA LEU A 86 10.28 8.47 4.75
C LEU A 86 8.85 8.06 5.14
N THR A 87 8.40 8.45 6.32
CA THR A 87 6.99 8.30 6.74
C THR A 87 6.41 9.61 7.22
N ASP A 88 5.09 9.64 7.39
CA ASP A 88 4.46 10.66 8.20
C ASP A 88 4.69 10.42 9.71
N ARG A 89 4.05 11.24 10.54
CA ARG A 89 4.12 11.15 12.01
C ARG A 89 3.06 10.23 12.62
N GLY A 90 2.48 9.32 11.84
CA GLY A 90 1.54 8.32 12.32
C GLY A 90 2.11 7.46 13.45
N THR A 91 1.25 7.06 14.39
CA THR A 91 1.63 6.27 15.57
C THR A 91 2.12 4.87 15.22
N GLU A 92 1.86 4.40 14.00
CA GLU A 92 2.40 3.15 13.45
C GLU A 92 3.87 3.28 13.02
N PHE A 93 4.36 4.48 12.77
CA PHE A 93 5.75 4.75 12.36
C PHE A 93 6.55 5.45 13.46
N CYS A 94 5.86 6.17 14.35
CA CYS A 94 6.46 7.06 15.33
C CYS A 94 6.10 6.68 16.77
N GLY A 95 7.11 6.31 17.55
CA GLY A 95 7.06 6.17 19.01
C GLY A 95 8.44 6.34 19.64
N ARG A 96 8.60 5.85 20.89
CA ARG A 96 9.91 5.78 21.55
C ARG A 96 10.68 4.60 20.97
N VAL A 97 11.88 4.85 20.42
CA VAL A 97 12.70 3.87 19.69
C VAL A 97 12.77 2.52 20.42
N GLU A 98 13.12 2.54 21.71
CA GLU A 98 13.31 1.34 22.55
C GLU A 98 12.08 0.43 22.67
N HIS A 99 10.88 0.95 22.40
CA HIS A 99 9.60 0.25 22.62
C HIS A 99 8.68 0.32 21.40
N HIS A 100 9.21 0.65 20.22
CA HIS A 100 8.41 0.82 19.02
C HIS A 100 8.89 -0.12 17.92
N ASP A 101 8.15 -1.20 17.69
CA ASP A 101 8.53 -2.31 16.80
C ASP A 101 9.05 -1.85 15.45
N TYR A 102 8.39 -0.87 14.83
CA TYR A 102 8.82 -0.32 13.55
C TYR A 102 10.19 0.38 13.62
N GLN A 103 10.46 1.16 14.67
CA GLN A 103 11.73 1.87 14.79
C GLN A 103 12.88 0.93 15.18
N LEU A 104 12.61 -0.06 16.04
CA LEU A 104 13.54 -1.14 16.31
C LEU A 104 13.87 -1.91 15.04
N TYR A 105 12.86 -2.25 14.24
CA TYR A 105 13.04 -2.97 12.99
C TYR A 105 13.91 -2.19 11.99
N LEU A 106 13.68 -0.89 11.83
CA LEU A 106 14.55 -0.03 11.00
C LEU A 106 15.99 0.01 11.53
N ALA A 107 16.18 0.16 12.84
CA ALA A 107 17.51 0.21 13.44
C ALA A 107 18.30 -1.09 13.27
N ILE A 108 17.64 -2.25 13.41
CA ILE A 108 18.27 -3.58 13.21
C ILE A 108 18.71 -3.77 11.75
N ASN A 109 17.98 -3.20 10.80
CA ASN A 109 18.29 -3.30 9.37
C ASN A 109 19.16 -2.14 8.86
N ASP A 110 19.69 -1.28 9.75
CA ASP A 110 20.51 -0.11 9.41
C ASP A 110 19.82 0.84 8.40
N ILE A 111 18.52 1.09 8.62
CA ILE A 111 17.69 1.95 7.77
C ILE A 111 17.41 3.27 8.49
N ASP A 112 17.81 4.39 7.88
CA ASP A 112 17.48 5.71 8.40
C ASP A 112 15.98 5.99 8.35
N HIS A 113 15.42 6.53 9.44
CA HIS A 113 14.02 6.97 9.48
C HIS A 113 13.89 8.49 9.36
N THR A 114 13.40 8.96 8.22
CA THR A 114 13.01 10.37 8.03
C THR A 114 11.50 10.54 8.23
N LYS A 115 11.12 11.65 8.86
CA LYS A 115 9.71 12.00 9.11
C LYS A 115 9.35 13.26 8.34
N THR A 116 8.18 13.28 7.71
CA THR A 116 7.70 14.50 7.04
C THR A 116 7.64 15.66 8.01
N LYS A 117 8.02 16.87 7.57
CA LYS A 117 7.79 18.09 8.36
C LYS A 117 6.28 18.26 8.55
N ALA A 118 5.87 18.75 9.73
CA ALA A 118 4.47 19.06 9.98
C ALA A 118 3.96 20.02 8.88
N MET A 119 2.75 19.77 8.36
CA MET A 119 2.11 20.58 7.32
C MET A 119 2.92 20.70 6.01
N SER A 120 3.69 19.67 5.63
CA SER A 120 4.40 19.60 4.33
C SER A 120 3.81 18.52 3.41
N PRO A 121 2.63 18.77 2.80
CA PRO A 121 1.90 17.78 2.01
C PRO A 121 2.66 17.30 0.75
N GLN A 122 3.62 18.07 0.25
CA GLN A 122 4.36 17.69 -0.96
C GLN A 122 5.21 16.43 -0.76
N THR A 123 5.71 16.19 0.45
CA THR A 123 6.63 15.08 0.74
C THR A 123 5.91 13.72 0.79
N ASN A 124 4.60 13.71 1.06
CA ASN A 124 3.76 12.49 1.04
C ASN A 124 2.92 12.36 -0.25
N GLY A 125 2.97 13.37 -1.14
CA GLY A 125 2.11 13.43 -2.33
C GLY A 125 2.26 12.26 -3.31
N ILE A 126 3.40 11.54 -3.27
CA ILE A 126 3.58 10.30 -4.04
C ILE A 126 2.69 9.18 -3.49
N CYS A 127 2.72 8.95 -2.18
CA CYS A 127 1.92 7.92 -1.52
C CYS A 127 0.43 8.26 -1.63
N GLU A 128 0.05 9.51 -1.40
CA GLU A 128 -1.34 9.97 -1.56
C GLU A 128 -1.87 9.79 -2.99
N ARG A 129 -1.03 10.04 -4.00
CA ARG A 129 -1.39 9.80 -5.39
C ARG A 129 -1.59 8.31 -5.65
N PHE A 130 -0.68 7.46 -5.17
CA PHE A 130 -0.84 6.02 -5.27
C PHE A 130 -2.13 5.54 -4.58
N HIS A 131 -2.45 6.05 -3.38
CA HIS A 131 -3.69 5.74 -2.67
C HIS A 131 -4.95 6.10 -3.47
N LYS A 132 -4.95 7.22 -4.19
CA LYS A 132 -6.04 7.56 -5.12
C LYS A 132 -6.13 6.56 -6.27
N THR A 133 -5.00 6.18 -6.85
CA THR A 133 -4.94 5.19 -7.95
C THR A 133 -5.48 3.83 -7.52
N ILE A 134 -4.96 3.23 -6.44
CA ILE A 134 -5.42 1.93 -5.96
C ILE A 134 -6.88 1.95 -5.49
N LEU A 135 -7.35 3.06 -4.91
CA LEU A 135 -8.76 3.22 -4.57
C LEU A 135 -9.65 3.13 -5.81
N GLN A 136 -9.32 3.87 -6.86
CA GLN A 136 -10.12 3.99 -8.09
C GLN A 136 -10.02 2.74 -8.98
N GLU A 137 -8.81 2.19 -9.12
CA GLU A 137 -8.53 1.11 -10.08
C GLU A 137 -8.65 -0.29 -9.47
N PHE A 138 -8.51 -0.44 -8.15
CA PHE A 138 -8.68 -1.73 -7.48
C PHE A 138 -9.94 -1.74 -6.62
N TYR A 139 -9.94 -1.04 -5.49
CA TYR A 139 -11.00 -1.22 -4.47
C TYR A 139 -12.41 -0.89 -4.97
N GLN A 140 -12.58 0.24 -5.68
CA GLN A 140 -13.88 0.63 -6.23
C GLN A 140 -14.38 -0.29 -7.35
N ILE A 141 -13.49 -1.03 -8.01
CA ILE A 141 -13.84 -1.99 -9.06
C ILE A 141 -14.12 -3.37 -8.45
N THR A 142 -13.31 -3.77 -7.48
CA THR A 142 -13.26 -5.12 -6.93
C THR A 142 -14.39 -5.37 -5.93
N PHE A 143 -14.61 -4.47 -4.95
CA PHE A 143 -15.63 -4.66 -3.92
C PHE A 143 -17.08 -4.77 -4.45
N PRO A 144 -17.47 -4.10 -5.56
CA PRO A 144 -18.79 -4.34 -6.14
C PRO A 144 -18.92 -5.67 -6.89
N LYS A 145 -17.81 -6.26 -7.35
CA LYS A 145 -17.80 -7.45 -8.22
C LYS A 145 -17.65 -8.75 -7.44
N LYS A 146 -16.93 -8.73 -6.31
CA LYS A 146 -16.56 -9.93 -5.54
C LYS A 146 -16.75 -9.67 -4.04
N LEU A 147 -17.34 -10.67 -3.37
CA LEU A 147 -17.41 -10.72 -1.91
C LEU A 147 -16.22 -11.52 -1.39
N TYR A 148 -15.59 -11.01 -0.35
CA TYR A 148 -14.45 -11.63 0.31
C TYR A 148 -14.88 -12.16 1.67
N SER A 149 -14.69 -13.46 1.90
CA SER A 149 -14.94 -14.14 3.17
C SER A 149 -13.80 -13.98 4.16
N ASP A 150 -12.60 -13.67 3.66
CA ASP A 150 -11.34 -13.70 4.39
C ASP A 150 -10.38 -12.65 3.79
N LEU A 151 -9.32 -12.32 4.55
CA LEU A 151 -8.39 -11.27 4.17
C LEU A 151 -7.44 -11.74 3.06
N GLU A 152 -7.11 -13.02 3.08
CA GLU A 152 -6.17 -13.70 2.21
C GLU A 152 -6.64 -13.68 0.75
N SER A 153 -7.93 -13.94 0.52
CA SER A 153 -8.53 -13.85 -0.81
C SER A 153 -8.54 -12.43 -1.38
N LEU A 154 -8.73 -11.41 -0.53
CA LEU A 154 -8.60 -10.01 -0.95
C LEU A 154 -7.13 -9.64 -1.20
N GLN A 155 -6.21 -10.15 -0.37
CA GLN A 155 -4.77 -9.96 -0.56
C GLN A 155 -4.29 -10.57 -1.87
N ALA A 156 -4.77 -11.76 -2.25
CA ALA A 156 -4.41 -12.39 -3.51
C ALA A 156 -4.81 -11.54 -4.73
N ASP A 157 -6.03 -10.98 -4.73
CA ASP A 157 -6.47 -10.09 -5.82
C ASP A 157 -5.71 -8.76 -5.82
N LEU A 158 -5.34 -8.25 -4.63
CA LEU A 158 -4.48 -7.08 -4.50
C LEU A 158 -3.08 -7.36 -5.05
N ASP A 159 -2.50 -8.53 -4.75
CA ASP A 159 -1.18 -8.94 -5.25
C ASP A 159 -1.18 -9.04 -6.77
N ASN A 160 -2.24 -9.59 -7.38
CA ASN A 160 -2.43 -9.61 -8.83
C ASN A 160 -2.51 -8.19 -9.43
N TRP A 161 -3.29 -7.31 -8.80
CA TRP A 161 -3.39 -5.92 -9.25
C TRP A 161 -2.07 -5.16 -9.12
N LEU A 162 -1.32 -5.38 -8.03
CA LEU A 162 0.01 -4.81 -7.82
C LEU A 162 1.02 -5.31 -8.84
N TRP A 163 0.96 -6.58 -9.21
CA TRP A 163 1.81 -7.12 -10.27
C TRP A 163 1.56 -6.38 -11.59
N HIS A 164 0.30 -6.21 -11.99
CA HIS A 164 -0.06 -5.42 -13.18
C HIS A 164 0.39 -3.95 -13.04
N TYR A 165 0.16 -3.32 -11.88
CA TYR A 165 0.59 -1.95 -11.60
C TYR A 165 2.11 -1.77 -11.79
N ASN A 166 2.92 -2.71 -11.27
CA ASN A 166 4.38 -2.61 -11.30
C ASN A 166 4.99 -3.02 -12.65
N ASN A 167 4.36 -3.95 -13.39
CA ASN A 167 4.99 -4.60 -14.56
C ASN A 167 4.32 -4.29 -15.90
N GLU A 168 3.08 -3.81 -15.93
CA GLU A 168 2.33 -3.60 -17.18
C GLU A 168 1.75 -2.19 -17.31
N ARG A 169 1.35 -1.59 -16.19
CA ARG A 169 0.81 -0.22 -16.18
C ARG A 169 1.93 0.77 -16.48
N THR A 170 1.74 1.61 -17.49
CA THR A 170 2.68 2.67 -17.85
C THR A 170 2.45 3.94 -17.04
N HIS A 171 3.53 4.65 -16.67
CA HIS A 171 3.45 5.84 -15.83
C HIS A 171 4.03 7.06 -16.55
N GLN A 172 3.21 8.09 -16.75
CA GLN A 172 3.60 9.35 -17.41
C GLN A 172 4.37 10.33 -16.48
N GLY A 173 4.76 9.89 -15.29
CA GLY A 173 5.52 10.73 -14.36
C GLY A 173 6.95 10.99 -14.85
N LYS A 174 7.56 12.11 -14.42
CA LYS A 174 8.88 12.59 -14.88
C LYS A 174 10.00 11.53 -14.88
N MET A 175 9.99 10.58 -13.94
CA MET A 175 11.02 9.53 -13.89
C MET A 175 10.66 8.29 -14.72
N CYS A 176 9.38 7.95 -14.79
CA CYS A 176 8.92 6.77 -15.51
C CYS A 176 8.86 7.04 -17.03
N CYS A 177 8.46 8.24 -17.46
CA CYS A 177 8.45 8.64 -18.88
C CYS A 177 7.72 7.64 -19.79
N GLY A 178 6.57 7.12 -19.35
CA GLY A 178 5.79 6.13 -20.09
C GLY A 178 6.22 4.67 -19.85
N ARG A 179 7.28 4.43 -19.06
CA ARG A 179 7.70 3.10 -18.62
C ARG A 179 6.88 2.61 -17.44
N THR A 180 6.96 1.32 -17.16
CA THR A 180 6.40 0.71 -15.96
C THR A 180 7.30 1.00 -14.75
N PRO A 181 6.79 0.87 -13.51
CA PRO A 181 7.60 1.01 -12.32
C PRO A 181 8.82 0.08 -12.29
N MET A 182 8.64 -1.18 -12.72
CA MET A 182 9.72 -2.17 -12.77
C MET A 182 10.80 -1.80 -13.80
N GLU A 183 10.41 -1.39 -15.01
CA GLU A 183 11.36 -0.91 -16.02
C GLU A 183 12.15 0.31 -15.52
N THR A 184 11.47 1.23 -14.84
CA THR A 184 12.10 2.43 -14.26
C THR A 184 13.08 2.07 -13.13
N LEU A 185 12.76 1.06 -12.32
CA LEU A 185 13.64 0.54 -11.27
C LEU A 185 14.93 -0.05 -11.88
N LEU A 186 14.79 -0.92 -12.88
CA LEU A 186 15.94 -1.59 -13.50
C LEU A 186 16.89 -0.60 -14.20
N ASP A 187 16.32 0.42 -14.85
CA ASP A 187 17.10 1.53 -15.42
C ASP A 187 17.80 2.36 -14.34
N GLY A 188 17.08 2.72 -13.26
CA GLY A 188 17.65 3.41 -12.11
C GLY A 188 18.78 2.63 -11.43
N LYS A 189 18.64 1.31 -11.33
CA LYS A 189 19.68 0.40 -10.81
C LYS A 189 20.95 0.48 -11.63
N ARG A 190 20.86 0.53 -12.96
CA ARG A 190 22.03 0.68 -13.85
C ARG A 190 22.77 1.99 -13.55
N LEU A 191 22.04 3.10 -13.48
CA LEU A 191 22.60 4.42 -13.16
C LEU A 191 23.25 4.46 -11.77
N TRP A 192 22.66 3.77 -10.79
CA TRP A 192 23.24 3.65 -9.45
C TRP A 192 24.55 2.86 -9.48
N ALA A 193 24.60 1.73 -10.17
CA ALA A 193 25.81 0.92 -10.29
C ALA A 193 26.97 1.69 -10.94
N GLU A 194 26.70 2.42 -12.03
CA GLU A 194 27.68 3.28 -12.70
C GLU A 194 28.26 4.35 -11.77
N LYS A 195 27.43 4.96 -10.91
CA LYS A 195 27.89 5.97 -9.95
C LYS A 195 28.71 5.40 -8.81
N ASN A 196 28.37 4.20 -8.32
CA ASN A 196 29.16 3.56 -7.25
C ASN A 196 30.51 3.05 -7.76
N LEU A 197 30.59 2.56 -9.00
CA LEU A 197 31.85 2.16 -9.61
C LEU A 197 32.81 3.34 -9.80
N ASN A 198 32.29 4.54 -10.06
CA ASN A 198 33.07 5.78 -10.15
C ASN A 198 33.44 6.40 -8.79
N GLN A 199 33.03 5.79 -7.68
CA GLN A 199 33.38 6.21 -6.32
C GLN A 199 34.43 5.31 -5.66
N ILE A 200 34.92 4.29 -6.37
CA ILE A 200 36.04 3.42 -6.01
C ILE A 200 37.27 3.88 -6.79
#